data_AF-A0AAV4ZWY7-F1
#
_entry.id   AF-A0AAV4ZWY7-F1
#
_cell.length_a   1.000
_cell.length_b   1.000
_cell.length_c   1.000
_cell.angle_alpha   90.00
_cell.angle_beta   90.00
_cell.angle_gamma   90.00
#
_symmetry.space_group_name_H-M   'P 1'
#
loop_
_entity.id
_entity.type
_entity.pdbx_description
1 polymer ?
#
loop_
_entity_poly.entity_id
_entity_poly.type
_entity_poly.pdbx_seq_one_letter_code
_entity_poly.pdbx_strand_id
1 'polypeptide(L)'
;MPRYFFDVRSGSGLVCLDYQGLDCADDAAALDLARHGAGFTSHADCARNPQLTRYRFSVQDAEHRPLFTVPFTELEPDAPPARKRPRGSGRGRTARSRPSVH
;
A
#
# COMPACT_ATOMS: atom_id res chain seq x y z
N MET A 1 -6.78 18.05 -2.14
CA MET A 1 -5.57 17.24 -1.95
C MET A 1 -4.68 17.45 -3.17
N PRO A 2 -3.41 17.80 -3.01
CA PRO A 2 -2.47 17.91 -4.14
C PRO A 2 -2.36 16.58 -4.90
N ARG A 3 -2.13 16.68 -6.20
CA ARG A 3 -1.94 15.54 -7.09
C ARG A 3 -0.45 15.28 -7.31
N TYR A 4 -0.06 14.02 -7.24
CA TYR A 4 1.30 13.55 -7.47
C TYR A 4 1.33 12.48 -8.55
N PHE A 5 2.43 12.39 -9.28
CA PHE A 5 2.61 11.44 -10.38
C PHE A 5 3.74 10.47 -10.07
N PHE A 6 3.54 9.18 -10.38
CA PHE A 6 4.43 8.08 -9.99
C PHE A 6 5.04 7.39 -11.21
N ASP A 7 5.85 8.12 -11.98
CA ASP A 7 6.48 7.57 -13.18
C ASP A 7 7.44 6.42 -12.85
N VAL A 8 7.41 5.37 -13.66
CA VAL A 8 8.34 4.25 -13.53
C VAL A 8 9.53 4.48 -14.44
N ARG A 9 10.72 4.43 -13.87
CA ARG A 9 11.99 4.56 -14.60
C ARG A 9 12.88 3.35 -14.38
N SER A 10 13.74 3.05 -15.34
CA SER A 10 14.83 2.10 -15.21
C SER A 10 16.17 2.80 -15.38
N GLY A 11 17.27 2.05 -15.30
CA GLY A 11 18.61 2.53 -15.66
C GLY A 11 18.72 3.05 -17.09
N SER A 12 17.85 2.62 -18.01
CA SER A 12 17.88 3.03 -19.44
C SER A 12 16.93 4.19 -19.78
N GLY A 13 16.06 4.62 -18.86
CA GLY A 13 15.17 5.75 -19.10
C GLY A 13 13.80 5.62 -18.46
N LEU A 14 12.84 6.38 -18.99
CA LEU A 14 11.42 6.28 -18.65
C LEU A 14 10.86 4.95 -19.19
N VAL A 15 10.09 4.25 -18.36
CA VAL A 15 9.46 2.97 -18.70
C VAL A 15 7.95 3.14 -18.82
N CYS A 16 7.34 3.80 -17.84
CA CYS A 16 5.92 4.08 -17.80
C CYS A 16 5.70 5.48 -17.26
N LEU A 17 4.86 6.26 -17.94
CA LEU A 17 4.41 7.56 -17.46
C LEU A 17 3.05 7.39 -16.76
N ASP A 18 2.92 7.98 -15.58
CA ASP A 18 1.66 8.09 -14.87
C ASP A 18 0.94 9.36 -15.32
N TYR A 19 -0.10 9.21 -16.15
CA TYR A 19 -0.91 10.34 -16.62
C TYR A 19 -2.03 10.72 -15.65
N GLN A 20 -2.41 9.82 -14.74
CA GLN A 20 -3.58 10.03 -13.88
C GLN A 20 -3.16 10.73 -12.60
N GLY A 21 -2.04 10.32 -12.02
CA GLY A 21 -1.62 10.74 -10.70
C GLY A 21 -2.56 10.25 -9.60
N LEU A 22 -2.12 10.43 -8.35
CA LEU A 22 -2.88 10.12 -7.16
C LEU A 22 -2.98 11.36 -6.27
N ASP A 23 -4.14 11.56 -5.66
CA ASP A 23 -4.34 12.65 -4.72
C ASP A 23 -3.76 12.25 -3.36
N CYS A 24 -2.77 12.99 -2.86
CA CYS A 24 -2.15 12.77 -1.55
C CYS A 24 -2.40 13.98 -0.63
N ALA A 25 -2.27 13.77 0.68
CA ALA A 25 -2.42 14.88 1.64
C ALA A 25 -1.28 15.89 1.53
N ASP A 26 -0.05 15.38 1.40
CA ASP A 26 1.21 16.11 1.34
C ASP A 26 2.31 15.21 0.70
N ASP A 27 3.53 15.74 0.63
CA ASP A 27 4.70 15.05 0.06
C ASP A 27 5.07 13.79 0.85
N ALA A 28 4.83 13.77 2.17
CA ALA A 28 5.13 12.61 3.01
C ALA A 28 4.16 11.46 2.71
N ALA A 29 2.88 11.76 2.53
CA ALA A 29 1.88 10.78 2.09
C ALA A 29 2.18 10.25 0.69
N ALA A 30 2.68 11.08 -0.23
CA ALA A 30 3.11 10.64 -1.55
C ALA A 30 4.35 9.72 -1.46
N LEU A 31 5.31 10.02 -0.58
CA LEU A 31 6.49 9.18 -0.36
C LEU A 31 6.10 7.82 0.23
N ASP A 32 5.23 7.81 1.24
CA ASP A 32 4.69 6.59 1.84
C ASP A 32 4.00 5.72 0.78
N LEU A 33 3.13 6.34 -0.03
CA LEU A 33 2.45 5.66 -1.11
C LEU A 33 3.41 5.05 -2.14
N ALA A 34 4.48 5.75 -2.50
CA ALA A 34 5.51 5.24 -3.40
C ALA A 34 6.28 4.04 -2.79
N ARG A 35 6.58 4.08 -1.48
CA ARG A 35 7.22 2.95 -0.77
C ARG A 35 6.33 1.72 -0.71
N HIS A 36 5.02 1.91 -0.73
CA HIS A 36 4.04 0.82 -0.86
C HIS A 36 3.61 0.54 -2.31
N GLY A 37 4.42 0.97 -3.29
CA GLY A 37 4.25 0.60 -4.68
C GLY A 37 3.21 1.40 -5.45
N ALA A 38 2.56 2.38 -4.81
CA ALA A 38 1.56 3.28 -5.39
C ALA A 38 0.44 2.57 -6.19
N GLY A 39 0.14 1.32 -5.84
CA GLY A 39 -0.83 0.48 -6.56
C GLY A 39 -0.34 -0.09 -7.91
N PHE A 40 0.90 0.20 -8.32
CA PHE A 40 1.49 -0.33 -9.56
C PHE A 40 2.24 -1.65 -9.37
N THR A 41 2.85 -1.85 -8.19
CA THR A 41 3.61 -3.05 -7.84
C THR A 41 3.54 -3.28 -6.34
N SER A 42 4.04 -4.42 -5.85
CA SER A 42 4.18 -4.70 -4.43
C SER A 42 5.61 -5.15 -4.08
N HIS A 43 6.00 -5.02 -2.81
CA HIS A 43 7.24 -5.63 -2.31
C HIS A 43 7.33 -7.13 -2.66
N ALA A 44 6.21 -7.86 -2.61
CA ALA A 44 6.19 -9.28 -2.90
C ALA A 44 6.45 -9.59 -4.39
N ASP A 45 5.95 -8.76 -5.31
CA ASP A 45 6.23 -8.89 -6.75
C ASP A 45 7.70 -8.61 -7.05
N CYS A 46 8.25 -7.57 -6.43
CA CYS A 46 9.65 -7.21 -6.55
C CYS A 46 10.58 -8.28 -5.96
N ALA A 47 10.24 -8.87 -4.81
CA ALA A 47 11.02 -9.93 -4.19
C ALA A 47 11.07 -11.22 -5.04
N ARG A 48 10.01 -11.51 -5.81
CA ARG A 48 9.95 -12.68 -6.69
C ARG A 48 10.67 -12.48 -8.03
N ASN A 49 10.90 -11.25 -8.45
CA ASN A 49 11.51 -10.95 -9.75
C ASN A 49 12.73 -10.03 -9.61
N PRO A 50 13.95 -10.60 -9.56
CA PRO A 50 15.19 -9.82 -9.47
C PRO A 50 15.41 -8.82 -10.60
N GLN A 51 14.76 -8.97 -11.76
CA GLN A 51 14.86 -7.97 -12.84
C GLN A 51 14.24 -6.63 -12.44
N LEU A 52 13.30 -6.63 -11.49
CA LEU A 52 12.64 -5.43 -11.00
C LEU A 52 13.55 -4.52 -10.15
N THR A 53 14.71 -5.03 -9.70
CA THR A 53 15.70 -4.27 -8.93
C THR A 53 16.28 -3.05 -9.66
N ARG A 54 16.14 -2.99 -10.99
CA ARG A 54 16.62 -1.87 -11.83
C ARG A 54 15.61 -0.74 -11.96
N TYR A 55 14.40 -0.91 -11.42
CA TYR A 55 13.30 0.04 -11.56
C TYR A 55 13.15 0.89 -10.29
N ARG A 56 12.53 2.05 -10.48
CA ARG A 56 12.26 3.04 -9.44
C ARG A 56 11.06 3.89 -9.81
N PHE A 57 10.36 4.38 -8.81
CA PHE A 57 9.43 5.49 -8.97
C PHE A 57 10.20 6.80 -9.03
N SER A 58 9.77 7.69 -9.92
CA SER A 58 10.16 9.10 -10.00
C SER A 58 8.93 9.93 -9.67
N VAL A 59 8.83 10.37 -8.42
CA VAL A 59 7.63 11.03 -7.91
C VAL A 59 7.70 12.52 -8.17
N GLN A 60 6.63 13.07 -8.73
CA GLN A 60 6.52 14.46 -9.15
C GLN A 60 5.29 15.12 -8.53
N ASP A 61 5.37 16.44 -8.32
CA ASP A 61 4.22 17.26 -7.92
C ASP A 61 3.27 17.56 -9.09
N ALA A 62 2.23 18.36 -8.81
CA ALA A 62 1.22 18.76 -9.79
C ALA A 62 1.79 19.59 -10.96
N GLU A 63 2.94 20.24 -10.77
CA GLU A 63 3.67 20.99 -11.80
C GLU A 63 4.70 20.12 -12.54
N HIS A 64 4.67 18.80 -12.32
CA HIS A 64 5.64 17.82 -12.85
C HIS A 64 7.09 18.10 -12.42
N ARG A 65 7.29 18.75 -11.28
CA ARG A 65 8.63 18.92 -10.69
C ARG A 65 9.01 17.66 -9.91
N PRO A 66 10.22 17.12 -10.09
CA PRO A 66 10.65 15.94 -9.37
C PRO A 66 10.84 16.25 -7.88
N LEU A 67 10.28 15.40 -7.02
CA LEU A 67 10.40 15.51 -5.57
C LEU A 67 11.38 14.47 -5.01
N PHE A 68 11.14 13.19 -5.30
CA PHE A 68 11.97 12.09 -4.80
C PHE A 68 11.92 10.87 -5.73
N THR A 69 12.84 9.95 -5.49
CA THR A 69 12.95 8.68 -6.22
C THR A 69 12.92 7.53 -5.23
N VAL A 70 12.12 6.49 -5.51
CA VAL A 70 12.01 5.30 -4.65
C VAL A 70 12.40 4.07 -5.47
N PRO A 71 13.59 3.47 -5.21
CA PRO A 71 13.98 2.21 -5.84
C PRO A 71 13.01 1.08 -5.51
N PHE A 72 12.74 0.17 -6.45
CA PHE A 72 11.88 -0.98 -6.18
C PHE A 72 12.48 -1.95 -5.16
N THR A 73 13.79 -1.86 -4.90
CA THR A 73 14.48 -2.59 -3.82
C THR A 73 14.18 -2.06 -2.43
N GLU A 74 13.58 -0.86 -2.32
CA GLU A 74 13.25 -0.20 -1.06
C GLU A 74 11.73 -0.20 -0.81
N LEU A 75 10.94 -0.97 -1.58
CA LEU A 75 9.51 -1.09 -1.31
C LEU A 75 9.28 -1.80 0.01
N GLU A 76 8.33 -1.29 0.76
CA GLU A 76 7.93 -1.83 2.04
C GLU A 76 6.77 -2.82 1.85
N PRO A 77 6.71 -3.91 2.66
CA PRO A 77 5.56 -4.80 2.64
C PRO A 77 4.28 -4.05 2.98
N ASP A 78 3.20 -4.35 2.28
CA ASP A 78 1.87 -3.85 2.65
C ASP A 78 1.51 -4.33 4.06
N ALA A 79 0.93 -3.44 4.86
CA ALA A 79 0.42 -3.81 6.17
C ALA A 79 -0.60 -4.96 6.00
N PRO A 80 -0.48 -6.07 6.77
CA PRO A 80 -1.43 -7.15 6.68
C PRO A 80 -2.83 -6.60 6.97
N PRO A 81 -3.87 -7.03 6.21
CA PRO A 81 -5.21 -6.54 6.44
C PRO A 81 -5.57 -6.78 7.91
N ALA A 82 -5.94 -5.71 8.61
CA ALA A 82 -6.31 -5.79 10.01
C ALA A 82 -7.36 -6.89 10.18
N ARG A 83 -6.98 -7.97 10.89
CA ARG A 83 -7.89 -9.08 11.15
C ARG A 83 -9.13 -8.50 11.84
N LYS A 84 -10.25 -8.41 11.12
CA LYS A 84 -11.54 -8.06 11.71
C LYS A 84 -11.83 -9.12 12.77
N ARG A 85 -11.57 -8.80 14.04
CA ARG A 85 -11.99 -9.64 15.16
C ARG A 85 -13.50 -9.86 14.99
N PRO A 86 -13.99 -11.10 14.91
CA PRO A 86 -15.42 -11.32 14.85
C PRO A 86 -16.04 -10.67 16.09
N ARG A 87 -16.86 -9.64 15.88
CA ARG A 87 -17.67 -9.04 16.92
C ARG A 87 -18.67 -10.11 17.33
N GLY A 88 -18.32 -10.88 18.36
CA GLY A 88 -19.23 -11.80 19.02
C GLY A 88 -20.43 -11.02 19.50
N SER A 89 -21.52 -11.10 18.77
CA SER A 89 -22.83 -10.64 19.21
C SER A 89 -23.22 -11.48 20.41
N GLY A 90 -23.20 -10.88 21.59
CA GLY A 90 -23.81 -11.47 22.78
C GLY A 90 -25.27 -11.79 22.50
N ARG A 91 -25.64 -13.05 22.72
CA ARG A 91 -27.00 -13.44 23.09
C ARG A 91 -26.88 -14.50 24.17
N GLY A 92 -27.21 -14.08 25.39
CA GLY A 92 -27.27 -14.95 26.55
C GLY A 92 -28.18 -16.15 26.34
N ARG A 93 -27.76 -17.30 26.87
CA ARG A 93 -28.69 -18.32 27.35
C ARG A 93 -28.47 -18.43 28.85
N THR A 94 -29.37 -17.74 29.54
CA THR A 94 -29.86 -18.04 30.87
C THR A 94 -29.60 -19.48 31.31
N ALA A 95 -28.90 -19.62 32.42
CA ALA A 95 -28.91 -20.83 33.24
C ALA A 95 -30.36 -21.22 33.50
N ARG A 96 -30.76 -22.42 33.06
CA ARG A 96 -32.02 -23.04 33.49
C ARG A 96 -31.70 -24.17 34.46
N SER A 97 -32.21 -23.93 35.66
CA SER A 97 -32.24 -24.73 36.87
C SER A 97 -32.45 -26.23 36.63
N ARG A 98 -31.69 -27.03 37.37
CA ARG A 98 -31.98 -28.44 37.66
C ARG A 98 -33.23 -28.51 38.56
N PRO A 99 -34.18 -29.40 38.31
CA PRO A 99 -35.01 -29.95 39.36
C PRO A 99 -34.42 -31.29 39.83
N SER A 100 -34.20 -31.40 41.14
CA SER A 100 -34.11 -32.67 41.85
C SER A 100 -35.51 -33.24 42.00
N VAL A 101 -35.73 -34.50 41.64
CA VAL A 101 -36.49 -35.56 42.37
C VAL A 101 -36.74 -36.73 41.42
N HIS A 102 -36.12 -37.89 41.68
CA HIS A 102 -36.75 -39.02 42.38
C HIS A 102 -35.73 -40.11 42.68
#